data_AF-A0A1W6B9E2-F1
#
_entry.id   AF-A0A1W6B9E2-F1
#
_cell.length_a   1.000
_cell.length_b   1.000
_cell.length_c   1.000
_cell.angle_alpha   90.00
_cell.angle_beta   90.00
_cell.angle_gamma   90.00
#
_symmetry.space_group_name_H-M   'P 1'
#
loop_
_entity.id
_entity.type
_entity.pdbx_description
1 polymer ?
#
loop_
_entity_poly.entity_id
_entity_poly.type
_entity_poly.pdbx_seq_one_letter_code
_entity_poly.pdbx_strand_id
1 'polypeptide(L)'
;MTSKTLKPFHGSYLPSDIQFLLEPVEIEMTSVEEKERLIQSGQKHYSDMLSQEPAPTPAHLELFGKALDVGAARMAREVIALAKGLTEQIQARPVILVSLVRAGVPLGVMLQRAITDMGHLSFHYGISIIRDRGIDTEALAVIESRHGTDGIIFVDGWTGKGTITGQLTESLKNRPGYPKMPRLAVLADPAGCAWIAASDNDWLIPFGIMGAPVSGMVSRSIWTETGFHGCVFCEHLREFECSTLLVDTVDQFRKQIDAGTVPAALPFSTQCQNQSSISQKVIHKLAEKFHITNINRIKPGIAEATRAVLRRVPDHVLVSNKADHDVSLLVYLAEQKGITVEEVGDTIGFYRAVTIIKKVA
;
A
#
# COMPACT_ATOMS: atom_id res chain seq x y z
N MET A 1 -15.26 -12.36 31.17
CA MET A 1 -15.31 -12.38 29.70
C MET A 1 -14.26 -13.37 29.23
N THR A 2 -14.69 -14.49 28.67
CA THR A 2 -13.81 -15.57 28.22
C THR A 2 -12.92 -15.05 27.11
N SER A 3 -11.61 -15.01 27.37
CA SER A 3 -10.57 -14.78 26.37
C SER A 3 -10.75 -15.81 25.25
N LYS A 4 -11.43 -15.45 24.15
CA LYS A 4 -11.35 -16.22 22.90
C LYS A 4 -9.87 -16.24 22.52
N THR A 5 -9.24 -17.39 22.64
CA THR A 5 -7.87 -17.58 22.16
C THR A 5 -7.88 -17.33 20.66
N LEU A 6 -7.36 -16.18 20.23
CA LEU A 6 -7.23 -15.82 18.83
C LEU A 6 -6.39 -16.88 18.12
N LYS A 7 -6.99 -17.62 17.20
CA LYS A 7 -6.24 -18.53 16.32
C LYS A 7 -5.34 -17.67 15.42
N PRO A 8 -4.03 -17.93 15.35
CA PRO A 8 -3.15 -17.22 14.44
C PRO A 8 -3.64 -17.37 12.98
N PHE A 9 -3.67 -16.26 12.25
CA PHE A 9 -4.04 -16.20 10.84
C PHE A 9 -2.92 -15.53 10.05
N HIS A 10 -2.45 -16.17 8.97
CA HIS A 10 -1.26 -15.76 8.21
C HIS A 10 -1.52 -15.62 6.70
N GLY A 11 -2.76 -15.86 6.26
CA GLY A 11 -3.07 -15.91 4.83
C GLY A 11 -2.28 -17.02 4.12
N SER A 12 -1.69 -16.69 2.96
CA SER A 12 -0.76 -17.58 2.23
C SER A 12 0.72 -17.42 2.61
N TYR A 13 1.06 -16.49 3.52
CA TYR A 13 2.44 -16.32 3.99
C TYR A 13 2.81 -17.31 5.09
N LEU A 14 4.12 -17.38 5.40
CA LEU A 14 4.61 -18.19 6.51
C LEU A 14 4.20 -17.58 7.87
N PRO A 15 4.00 -18.41 8.91
CA PRO A 15 3.75 -17.90 10.27
C PRO A 15 4.86 -17.00 10.82
N SER A 16 6.10 -17.17 10.36
CA SER A 16 7.24 -16.31 10.70
C SER A 16 7.23 -14.96 9.98
N ASP A 17 6.48 -14.85 8.88
CA ASP A 17 6.46 -13.66 8.05
C ASP A 17 5.44 -12.64 8.57
N ILE A 18 4.26 -13.06 9.04
CA ILE A 18 3.19 -12.15 9.45
C ILE A 18 2.14 -12.83 10.35
N GLN A 19 1.55 -12.08 11.29
CA GLN A 19 0.27 -12.42 11.93
C GLN A 19 -0.80 -11.38 11.58
N PHE A 20 -1.85 -11.77 10.85
CA PHE A 20 -3.02 -10.93 10.66
C PHE A 20 -3.86 -10.85 11.94
N LEU A 21 -4.22 -9.62 12.32
CA LEU A 21 -5.24 -9.33 13.32
C LEU A 21 -6.48 -8.82 12.59
N LEU A 22 -7.12 -9.75 11.88
CA LEU A 22 -8.34 -9.55 11.11
C LEU A 22 -9.25 -10.74 11.41
N GLU A 23 -10.57 -10.52 11.35
CA GLU A 23 -11.55 -11.61 11.45
C GLU A 23 -11.90 -12.13 10.05
N PRO A 24 -11.62 -13.39 9.69
CA PRO A 24 -12.14 -13.96 8.46
C PRO A 24 -13.67 -14.07 8.50
N VAL A 25 -14.35 -13.53 7.49
CA VAL A 25 -15.82 -13.53 7.37
C VAL A 25 -16.27 -14.07 6.02
N GLU A 26 -17.48 -14.63 5.99
CA GLU A 26 -18.19 -14.99 4.76
C GLU A 26 -19.27 -13.93 4.50
N ILE A 27 -19.24 -13.28 3.33
CA ILE A 27 -20.21 -12.24 2.95
C ILE A 27 -20.61 -12.38 1.48
N GLU A 28 -21.83 -11.94 1.15
CA GLU A 28 -22.29 -11.81 -0.23
C GLU A 28 -21.58 -10.65 -0.95
N MET A 29 -21.20 -10.87 -2.21
CA MET A 29 -20.42 -9.92 -3.00
C MET A 29 -21.33 -8.96 -3.78
N THR A 30 -21.00 -7.66 -3.77
CA THR A 30 -21.70 -6.62 -4.54
C THR A 30 -21.00 -6.34 -5.87
N SER A 31 -21.72 -6.11 -6.98
CA SER A 31 -21.10 -5.74 -8.26
C SER A 31 -20.28 -4.43 -8.17
N VAL A 32 -19.34 -4.22 -9.09
CA VAL A 32 -18.43 -3.06 -9.08
C VAL A 32 -19.20 -1.77 -9.36
N GLU A 33 -20.11 -1.79 -10.34
CA GLU A 33 -20.93 -0.66 -10.77
C GLU A 33 -21.86 -0.20 -9.65
N GLU A 34 -22.55 -1.14 -8.99
CA GLU A 34 -23.45 -0.83 -7.89
C GLU A 34 -22.67 -0.34 -6.66
N LYS A 35 -21.52 -0.95 -6.37
CA LYS A 35 -20.63 -0.46 -5.31
C LYS A 35 -20.18 0.97 -5.59
N GLU A 36 -19.83 1.32 -6.82
CA GLU A 36 -19.42 2.68 -7.16
C GLU A 36 -20.57 3.68 -7.03
N ARG A 37 -21.78 3.33 -7.49
CA ARG A 37 -23.00 4.14 -7.32
C ARG A 37 -23.29 4.41 -5.84
N LEU A 38 -23.24 3.38 -5.00
CA LEU A 38 -23.53 3.47 -3.56
C LEU A 38 -22.47 4.30 -2.80
N ILE A 39 -21.19 4.18 -3.18
CA ILE A 39 -20.10 4.98 -2.59
C ILE A 39 -20.22 6.45 -3.01
N GLN A 40 -20.42 6.73 -4.30
CA GLN A 40 -20.47 8.11 -4.80
C GLN A 40 -21.73 8.84 -4.32
N SER A 41 -22.85 8.15 -4.14
CA SER A 41 -24.10 8.70 -3.57
C SER A 41 -24.07 8.88 -2.05
N GLY A 42 -23.05 8.36 -1.34
CA GLY A 42 -22.96 8.42 0.12
C GLY A 42 -23.90 7.47 0.86
N GLN A 43 -24.64 6.60 0.15
CA GLN A 43 -25.56 5.63 0.76
C GLN A 43 -24.83 4.54 1.56
N LYS A 44 -23.60 4.19 1.15
CA LYS A 44 -22.75 3.22 1.83
C LYS A 44 -21.29 3.66 1.82
N HIS A 45 -20.54 3.28 2.84
CA HIS A 45 -19.10 3.42 2.84
C HIS A 45 -18.45 2.25 2.07
N TYR A 46 -17.29 2.47 1.45
CA TYR A 46 -16.64 1.45 0.62
C TYR A 46 -16.20 0.19 1.38
N SER A 47 -16.13 0.30 2.72
CA SER A 47 -15.81 -0.78 3.64
C SER A 47 -17.01 -1.57 4.15
N ASP A 48 -18.24 -1.15 3.83
CA ASP A 48 -19.46 -1.87 4.21
C ASP A 48 -19.76 -3.05 3.28
N MET A 49 -19.09 -3.10 2.13
CA MET A 49 -19.35 -4.06 1.07
C MET A 49 -18.04 -4.49 0.43
N LEU A 50 -17.94 -5.74 0.03
CA LEU A 50 -16.89 -6.19 -0.91
C LEU A 50 -17.51 -6.50 -2.26
N SER A 51 -16.84 -6.05 -3.30
CA SER A 51 -17.00 -6.65 -4.62
C SER A 51 -15.97 -7.76 -4.72
N GLN A 52 -16.38 -8.89 -5.30
CA GLN A 52 -15.47 -9.98 -5.56
C GLN A 52 -14.30 -9.44 -6.41
N GLU A 53 -13.08 -9.70 -5.94
CA GLU A 53 -11.90 -9.34 -6.72
C GLU A 53 -11.86 -10.23 -7.96
N PRO A 54 -11.83 -9.66 -9.17
CA PRO A 54 -11.82 -10.46 -10.39
C PRO A 54 -10.50 -11.24 -10.48
N ALA A 55 -10.56 -12.41 -11.10
CA ALA A 55 -9.36 -13.15 -11.47
C ALA A 55 -8.46 -12.27 -12.37
N PRO A 56 -7.14 -12.23 -12.13
CA PRO A 56 -6.21 -11.54 -13.02
C PRO A 56 -6.25 -12.22 -14.40
N THR A 57 -6.28 -11.42 -15.46
CA THR A 57 -6.22 -11.95 -16.82
C THR A 57 -4.80 -12.46 -17.12
N PRO A 58 -4.61 -13.30 -18.16
CA PRO A 58 -3.26 -13.72 -18.58
C PRO A 58 -2.32 -12.53 -18.85
N ALA A 59 -2.82 -11.46 -19.47
CA ALA A 59 -2.06 -10.24 -19.70
C ALA A 59 -1.65 -9.53 -18.40
N HIS A 60 -2.50 -9.56 -17.36
CA HIS A 60 -2.18 -9.01 -16.05
C HIS A 60 -1.09 -9.83 -15.33
N LEU A 61 -1.13 -11.16 -15.46
CA LEU A 61 -0.10 -12.04 -14.90
C LEU A 61 1.25 -11.90 -15.61
N GLU A 62 1.26 -11.87 -16.95
CA GLU A 62 2.49 -11.65 -17.74
C GLU A 62 3.16 -10.34 -17.34
N LEU A 63 2.34 -9.31 -17.19
CA LEU A 63 2.79 -8.01 -16.76
C LEU A 63 3.35 -8.00 -15.34
N PHE A 64 2.67 -8.66 -14.40
CA PHE A 64 3.19 -8.82 -13.05
C PHE A 64 4.57 -9.51 -13.09
N GLY A 65 4.72 -10.56 -13.90
CA GLY A 65 6.00 -11.22 -14.14
C GLY A 65 7.07 -10.25 -14.64
N LYS A 66 6.79 -9.48 -15.71
CA LYS A 66 7.73 -8.47 -16.24
C LYS A 66 8.10 -7.40 -15.21
N ALA A 67 7.12 -6.90 -14.47
CA ALA A 67 7.37 -5.91 -13.43
C ALA A 67 8.26 -6.49 -12.33
N LEU A 68 8.04 -7.75 -11.95
CA LEU A 68 8.87 -8.45 -10.98
C LEU A 68 10.30 -8.66 -11.49
N ASP A 69 10.47 -9.12 -12.73
CA ASP A 69 11.78 -9.35 -13.33
C ASP A 69 12.63 -8.07 -13.39
N VAL A 70 12.01 -6.95 -13.75
CA VAL A 70 12.68 -5.63 -13.82
C VAL A 70 12.89 -5.03 -12.43
N GLY A 71 11.92 -5.22 -11.53
CA GLY A 71 11.85 -4.52 -10.24
C GLY A 71 12.50 -5.24 -9.06
N ALA A 72 12.70 -6.57 -9.11
CA ALA A 72 13.09 -7.36 -7.94
C ALA A 72 14.43 -6.92 -7.33
N ALA A 73 15.46 -6.70 -8.16
CA ALA A 73 16.77 -6.24 -7.69
C ALA A 73 16.70 -4.84 -7.07
N ARG A 74 15.83 -3.97 -7.58
CA ARG A 74 15.59 -2.64 -7.02
C ARG A 74 14.87 -2.74 -5.68
N MET A 75 13.77 -3.50 -5.59
CA MET A 75 13.05 -3.74 -4.34
C MET A 75 13.97 -4.32 -3.27
N ALA A 76 14.83 -5.26 -3.64
CA ALA A 76 15.78 -5.86 -2.69
C ALA A 76 16.72 -4.82 -2.07
N ARG A 77 17.29 -3.92 -2.88
CA ARG A 77 18.11 -2.79 -2.37
C ARG A 77 17.30 -1.84 -1.51
N GLU A 78 16.10 -1.47 -1.93
CA GLU A 78 15.21 -0.56 -1.20
C GLU A 78 14.73 -1.15 0.13
N VAL A 79 14.48 -2.46 0.20
CA VAL A 79 14.17 -3.20 1.44
C VAL A 79 15.37 -3.19 2.38
N ILE A 80 16.60 -3.38 1.89
CA ILE A 80 17.82 -3.27 2.73
C ILE A 80 17.95 -1.85 3.29
N ALA A 81 17.79 -0.83 2.44
CA ALA A 81 17.88 0.57 2.84
C ALA A 81 16.86 0.89 3.95
N LEU A 82 15.60 0.49 3.77
CA LEU A 82 14.56 0.64 4.78
C LEU A 82 14.88 -0.14 6.05
N ALA A 83 15.22 -1.43 5.96
CA ALA A 83 15.52 -2.25 7.15
C ALA A 83 16.61 -1.61 8.01
N LYS A 84 17.71 -1.13 7.39
CA LYS A 84 18.77 -0.38 8.07
C LYS A 84 18.26 0.92 8.70
N GLY A 85 17.53 1.72 7.93
CA GLY A 85 16.95 2.97 8.43
C GLY A 85 16.04 2.75 9.63
N LEU A 86 15.16 1.75 9.57
CA LEU A 86 14.23 1.44 10.66
C LEU A 86 14.96 0.97 11.92
N THR A 87 15.94 0.08 11.81
CA THR A 87 16.66 -0.44 12.98
C THR A 87 17.54 0.62 13.64
N GLU A 88 18.13 1.53 12.86
CA GLU A 88 18.88 2.68 13.37
C GLU A 88 17.99 3.67 14.13
N GLN A 89 16.77 3.94 13.65
CA GLN A 89 15.85 4.88 14.28
C GLN A 89 15.19 4.33 15.56
N ILE A 90 14.99 3.02 15.68
CA ILE A 90 14.27 2.39 16.80
C ILE A 90 15.18 2.00 17.99
N GLN A 91 16.50 2.07 17.84
CA GLN A 91 17.51 2.01 18.92
C GLN A 91 17.32 0.88 19.96
N ALA A 92 17.82 -0.33 19.66
CA ALA A 92 17.87 -1.52 20.55
C ALA A 92 16.51 -2.01 21.13
N ARG A 93 15.39 -1.49 20.63
CA ARG A 93 14.05 -2.01 20.91
C ARG A 93 13.67 -3.07 19.87
N PRO A 94 12.73 -3.98 20.18
CA PRO A 94 12.15 -4.82 19.14
C PRO A 94 11.47 -3.93 18.09
N VAL A 95 11.68 -4.27 16.82
CA VAL A 95 10.98 -3.61 15.71
C VAL A 95 9.60 -4.25 15.55
N ILE A 96 8.54 -3.46 15.69
CA ILE A 96 7.16 -3.94 15.58
C ILE A 96 6.57 -3.40 14.28
N LEU A 97 6.62 -4.21 13.22
CA LEU A 97 6.04 -3.88 11.92
C LEU A 97 4.52 -4.07 11.98
N VAL A 98 3.79 -3.03 11.59
CA VAL A 98 2.33 -3.02 11.53
C VAL A 98 1.90 -2.68 10.11
N SER A 99 1.78 -3.70 9.28
CA SER A 99 1.36 -3.56 7.88
C SER A 99 -0.10 -3.18 7.78
N LEU A 100 -0.34 -2.12 7.02
CA LEU A 100 -1.67 -1.62 6.70
C LEU A 100 -2.22 -2.42 5.53
N VAL A 101 -3.28 -3.17 5.82
CA VAL A 101 -3.86 -4.11 4.88
C VAL A 101 -4.54 -3.32 3.75
N ARG A 102 -4.19 -3.54 2.48
CA ARG A 102 -3.37 -4.64 1.95
C ARG A 102 -1.96 -4.26 1.51
N ALA A 103 -1.79 -3.06 0.97
CA ALA A 103 -0.60 -2.73 0.19
C ALA A 103 0.70 -2.71 1.02
N GLY A 104 0.61 -2.56 2.34
CA GLY A 104 1.75 -2.68 3.25
C GLY A 104 2.26 -4.10 3.47
N VAL A 105 1.40 -5.11 3.30
CA VAL A 105 1.70 -6.49 3.69
C VAL A 105 2.93 -7.05 2.96
N PRO A 106 3.05 -6.96 1.62
CA PRO A 106 4.21 -7.52 0.92
C PRO A 106 5.52 -6.88 1.38
N LEU A 107 5.53 -5.56 1.54
CA LEU A 107 6.69 -4.83 2.05
C LEU A 107 7.02 -5.22 3.49
N GLY A 108 6.01 -5.33 4.36
CA GLY A 108 6.20 -5.74 5.75
C GLY A 108 6.80 -7.13 5.87
N VAL A 109 6.40 -8.08 5.02
CA VAL A 109 7.02 -9.42 4.97
C VAL A 109 8.48 -9.34 4.55
N MET A 110 8.80 -8.57 3.51
CA MET A 110 10.19 -8.37 3.06
C MET A 110 11.06 -7.72 4.15
N LEU A 111 10.51 -6.72 4.86
CA LEU A 111 11.19 -6.07 5.98
C LEU A 111 11.36 -7.01 7.17
N GLN A 112 10.35 -7.81 7.51
CA GLN A 112 10.43 -8.77 8.61
C GLN A 112 11.59 -9.75 8.41
N ARG A 113 11.72 -10.31 7.20
CA ARG A 113 12.85 -11.18 6.84
C ARG A 113 14.18 -10.46 6.89
N ALA A 114 14.27 -9.26 6.29
CA ALA A 114 15.51 -8.49 6.27
C ALA A 114 16.00 -8.11 7.68
N ILE A 115 15.10 -7.65 8.56
CA ILE A 115 15.42 -7.22 9.93
C ILE A 115 15.81 -8.43 10.80
N THR A 116 15.13 -9.56 10.62
CA THR A 116 15.48 -10.81 11.33
C THR A 116 16.88 -11.28 10.93
N ASP A 117 17.20 -11.28 9.63
CA ASP A 117 18.52 -11.68 9.11
C ASP A 117 19.64 -10.73 9.56
N MET A 118 19.32 -9.46 9.86
CA MET A 118 20.26 -8.51 10.47
C MET A 118 20.48 -8.75 11.97
N GLY A 119 19.81 -9.73 12.58
CA GLY A 119 19.95 -10.11 13.98
C GLY A 119 19.15 -9.25 14.95
N HIS A 120 18.21 -8.43 14.47
CA HIS A 120 17.32 -7.65 15.32
C HIS A 120 16.07 -8.44 15.69
N LEU A 121 15.61 -8.30 16.94
CA LEU A 121 14.32 -8.83 17.36
C LEU A 121 13.20 -8.05 16.66
N SER A 122 12.33 -8.73 15.93
CA SER A 122 11.20 -8.10 15.25
C SER A 122 9.93 -8.96 15.26
N PHE A 123 8.79 -8.28 15.20
CA PHE A 123 7.46 -8.87 15.09
C PHE A 123 6.68 -8.17 13.98
N HIS A 124 5.84 -8.92 13.26
CA HIS A 124 5.07 -8.37 12.16
C HIS A 124 3.59 -8.72 12.26
N TYR A 125 2.76 -7.68 12.23
CA TYR A 125 1.31 -7.76 12.24
C TYR A 125 0.69 -7.15 10.98
N GLY A 126 -0.39 -7.75 10.47
CA GLY A 126 -1.25 -7.14 9.45
C GLY A 126 -2.56 -6.67 10.07
N ILE A 127 -2.86 -5.38 10.02
CA ILE A 127 -4.10 -4.81 10.59
C ILE A 127 -4.86 -3.95 9.58
N SER A 128 -6.14 -3.74 9.86
CA SER A 128 -6.98 -2.90 9.02
C SER A 128 -6.76 -1.40 9.28
N ILE A 129 -6.79 -0.63 8.19
CA ILE A 129 -7.06 0.81 8.23
C ILE A 129 -8.05 1.16 7.12
N ILE A 130 -9.03 1.97 7.47
CA ILE A 130 -10.11 2.33 6.57
C ILE A 130 -10.20 3.86 6.57
N ARG A 131 -10.05 4.45 5.38
CA ARG A 131 -10.22 5.90 5.19
C ARG A 131 -11.60 6.31 5.69
N ASP A 132 -11.67 7.44 6.38
CA ASP A 132 -12.87 8.01 7.01
C ASP A 132 -13.43 7.18 8.20
N ARG A 133 -12.86 6.01 8.53
CA ARG A 133 -13.25 5.18 9.68
C ARG A 133 -12.15 4.93 10.71
N GLY A 134 -10.89 5.06 10.31
CA GLY A 134 -9.76 4.88 11.20
C GLY A 134 -9.04 3.54 11.09
N ILE A 135 -8.02 3.42 11.92
CA ILE A 135 -7.31 2.16 12.15
C ILE A 135 -8.16 1.24 13.04
N ASP A 136 -8.00 -0.07 12.87
CA ASP A 136 -8.59 -1.05 13.78
C ASP A 136 -7.98 -0.91 15.18
N THR A 137 -8.73 -0.28 16.09
CA THR A 137 -8.27 0.04 17.44
C THR A 137 -8.16 -1.18 18.34
N GLU A 138 -8.96 -2.22 18.09
CA GLU A 138 -8.92 -3.49 18.85
C GLU A 138 -7.66 -4.27 18.47
N ALA A 139 -7.36 -4.38 17.17
CA ALA A 139 -6.12 -4.98 16.69
C ALA A 139 -4.89 -4.23 17.20
N LEU A 140 -4.92 -2.88 17.14
CA LEU A 140 -3.80 -2.07 17.63
C LEU A 140 -3.59 -2.22 19.15
N ALA A 141 -4.67 -2.26 19.94
CA ALA A 141 -4.59 -2.49 21.39
C ALA A 141 -3.94 -3.84 21.75
N VAL A 142 -4.18 -4.88 20.96
CA VAL A 142 -3.50 -6.17 21.11
C VAL A 142 -2.00 -6.05 20.87
N ILE A 143 -1.57 -5.29 19.86
CA ILE A 143 -0.14 -5.08 19.58
C ILE A 143 0.52 -4.28 20.71
N GLU A 144 -0.12 -3.21 21.16
CA GLU A 144 0.38 -2.36 22.23
C GLU A 144 0.48 -3.08 23.58
N SER A 145 -0.53 -3.88 23.93
CA SER A 145 -0.49 -4.66 25.17
C SER A 145 0.64 -5.69 25.18
N ARG A 146 1.10 -6.14 24.01
CA ARG A 146 2.21 -7.11 23.88
C ARG A 146 3.58 -6.45 23.84
N HIS A 147 3.70 -5.29 23.17
CA HIS A 147 5.00 -4.74 22.79
C HIS A 147 5.22 -3.28 23.23
N GLY A 148 4.19 -2.60 23.72
CA GLY A 148 4.17 -1.14 23.86
C GLY A 148 4.09 -0.42 22.50
N THR A 149 4.22 0.91 22.52
CA THR A 149 4.12 1.76 21.31
C THR A 149 5.49 2.13 20.73
N ASP A 150 6.54 2.01 21.53
CA ASP A 150 7.85 2.60 21.24
C ASP A 150 8.54 2.01 20.01
N GLY A 151 8.31 0.73 19.72
CA GLY A 151 8.84 0.02 18.54
C GLY A 151 7.89 -0.07 17.35
N ILE A 152 6.67 0.49 17.45
CA ILE A 152 5.66 0.40 16.38
C ILE A 152 6.04 1.27 15.19
N ILE A 153 6.11 0.62 14.02
CA ILE A 153 6.28 1.22 12.70
C ILE A 153 5.14 0.73 11.82
N PHE A 154 4.35 1.66 11.29
CA PHE A 154 3.32 1.35 10.31
C PHE A 154 3.96 1.16 8.94
N VAL A 155 3.50 0.17 8.17
CA VAL A 155 4.05 -0.15 6.85
C VAL A 155 2.96 -0.05 5.80
N ASP A 156 3.22 0.67 4.71
CA ASP A 156 2.39 0.67 3.49
C ASP A 156 3.28 0.53 2.25
N GLY A 157 2.69 0.20 1.10
CA GLY A 157 3.43 -0.02 -0.13
C GLY A 157 4.06 1.25 -0.70
N TRP A 158 3.24 2.29 -0.87
CA TRP A 158 3.64 3.58 -1.41
C TRP A 158 2.64 4.66 -0.98
N THR A 159 2.99 5.93 -1.15
CA THR A 159 2.04 7.03 -0.93
C THR A 159 2.08 8.08 -2.04
N GLY A 160 0.94 8.27 -2.69
CA GLY A 160 0.79 9.23 -3.79
C GLY A 160 0.32 10.60 -3.35
N LYS A 161 -0.31 10.76 -2.18
CA LYS A 161 -0.84 12.05 -1.69
C LYS A 161 -1.11 12.11 -0.19
N GLY A 162 -0.51 11.21 0.59
CA GLY A 162 -0.61 11.22 2.05
C GLY A 162 -1.98 10.82 2.64
N THR A 163 -2.85 10.12 1.89
CA THR A 163 -4.17 9.71 2.39
C THR A 163 -4.06 8.80 3.63
N ILE A 164 -3.15 7.83 3.62
CA ILE A 164 -2.93 6.93 4.75
C ILE A 164 -2.20 7.64 5.89
N THR A 165 -1.21 8.49 5.61
CA THR A 165 -0.58 9.34 6.64
C THR A 165 -1.62 10.18 7.38
N GLY A 166 -2.53 10.83 6.65
CA GLY A 166 -3.61 11.63 7.23
C GLY A 166 -4.56 10.78 8.08
N GLN A 167 -4.96 9.60 7.59
CA GLN A 167 -5.82 8.70 8.35
C GLN A 167 -5.14 8.19 9.63
N LEU A 168 -3.85 7.83 9.58
CA LEU A 168 -3.08 7.44 10.76
C LEU A 168 -2.98 8.60 11.75
N THR A 169 -2.68 9.81 11.27
CA THR A 169 -2.56 11.01 12.11
C THR A 169 -3.84 11.24 12.89
N GLU A 170 -5.00 11.17 12.23
CA GLU A 170 -6.29 11.34 12.90
C GLU A 170 -6.58 10.18 13.87
N SER A 171 -6.33 8.94 13.45
CA SER A 171 -6.61 7.75 14.28
C SER A 171 -5.77 7.71 15.56
N LEU A 172 -4.54 8.26 15.52
CA LEU A 172 -3.59 8.23 16.63
C LEU A 172 -3.57 9.52 17.45
N LYS A 173 -4.25 10.58 17.01
CA LYS A 173 -4.18 11.94 17.59
C LYS A 173 -4.39 11.99 19.11
N ASN A 174 -5.32 11.18 19.62
CA ASN A 174 -5.67 11.12 21.05
C ASN A 174 -5.16 9.83 21.73
N ARG A 175 -4.32 9.05 21.03
CA ARG A 175 -3.80 7.78 21.53
C ARG A 175 -2.40 7.99 22.10
N PRO A 176 -2.16 7.69 23.39
CA PRO A 176 -0.87 7.95 24.02
C PRO A 176 0.24 7.07 23.42
N GLY A 177 1.48 7.56 23.47
CA GLY A 177 2.66 6.80 23.04
C GLY A 177 3.00 6.91 21.55
N TYR A 178 2.24 7.68 20.77
CA TYR A 178 2.52 7.94 19.35
C TYR A 178 3.02 9.38 19.10
N PRO A 179 4.00 9.57 18.19
CA PRO A 179 4.41 10.89 17.75
C PRO A 179 3.34 11.57 16.88
N LYS A 180 3.38 12.91 16.82
CA LYS A 180 2.47 13.70 15.96
C LYS A 180 2.54 13.29 14.48
N MET A 181 3.74 13.02 13.98
CA MET A 181 3.95 12.40 12.68
C MET A 181 3.99 10.88 12.88
N PRO A 182 2.99 10.11 12.42
CA PRO A 182 3.01 8.66 12.54
C PRO A 182 4.26 8.08 11.88
N ARG A 183 4.86 7.06 12.48
CA ARG A 183 6.02 6.33 11.92
C ARG A 183 5.59 5.43 10.78
N LEU A 184 5.11 6.02 9.69
CA LEU A 184 4.75 5.32 8.45
C LEU A 184 5.99 5.15 7.58
N ALA A 185 6.35 3.90 7.30
CA ALA A 185 7.39 3.49 6.37
C ALA A 185 6.76 3.00 5.06
N VAL A 186 7.29 3.45 3.92
CA VAL A 186 6.82 3.03 2.60
C VAL A 186 7.98 2.72 1.66
N LEU A 187 7.73 1.92 0.62
CA LEU A 187 8.76 1.64 -0.39
C LEU A 187 9.02 2.89 -1.25
N ALA A 188 7.95 3.53 -1.72
CA ALA A 188 8.02 4.74 -2.54
C ALA A 188 7.11 5.86 -2.03
N ASP A 189 7.63 7.08 -1.98
CA ASP A 189 6.88 8.27 -1.58
C ASP A 189 7.13 9.44 -2.55
N PRO A 190 6.50 9.44 -3.73
CA PRO A 190 6.53 10.58 -4.63
C PRO A 190 5.83 11.84 -4.07
N ALA A 191 5.15 11.76 -2.93
CA ALA A 191 4.42 12.86 -2.30
C ALA A 191 5.13 13.49 -1.10
N GLY A 192 6.22 12.91 -0.58
CA GLY A 192 6.90 13.36 0.64
C GLY A 192 5.96 13.45 1.86
N CYS A 193 5.14 12.41 2.09
CA CYS A 193 4.12 12.37 3.14
C CYS A 193 4.33 11.28 4.19
N ALA A 194 5.23 10.32 3.97
CA ALA A 194 5.58 9.29 4.94
C ALA A 194 6.60 9.83 5.96
N TRP A 195 6.83 9.07 7.04
CA TRP A 195 7.93 9.38 7.94
C TRP A 195 9.27 8.99 7.33
N ILE A 196 9.32 7.85 6.65
CA ILE A 196 10.50 7.32 5.97
C ILE A 196 10.08 6.58 4.70
N ALA A 197 10.86 6.72 3.63
CA ALA A 197 10.68 5.96 2.39
C ALA A 197 12.02 5.45 1.87
N ALA A 198 12.02 4.34 1.12
CA ALA A 198 13.22 3.87 0.44
C ALA A 198 13.60 4.76 -0.74
N SER A 199 12.59 5.33 -1.40
CA SER A 199 12.75 6.18 -2.58
C SER A 199 11.62 7.20 -2.69
N ASP A 200 11.92 8.34 -3.28
CA ASP A 200 10.97 9.39 -3.72
C ASP A 200 10.56 9.23 -5.19
N ASN A 201 11.14 8.28 -5.92
CA ASN A 201 10.81 8.00 -7.31
C ASN A 201 9.39 7.43 -7.45
N ASP A 202 8.62 7.96 -8.39
CA ASP A 202 7.40 7.30 -8.86
C ASP A 202 7.77 6.18 -9.85
N TRP A 203 7.55 4.92 -9.49
CA TRP A 203 7.91 3.76 -10.33
C TRP A 203 6.91 2.61 -10.18
N LEU A 204 6.93 1.67 -11.12
CA LEU A 204 5.98 0.55 -11.16
C LEU A 204 6.37 -0.55 -10.15
N ILE A 205 5.80 -0.46 -8.94
CA ILE A 205 5.97 -1.49 -7.90
C ILE A 205 5.16 -2.75 -8.26
N PRO A 206 5.78 -3.94 -8.38
CA PRO A 206 5.10 -5.16 -8.84
C PRO A 206 3.87 -5.55 -8.02
N PHE A 207 3.96 -5.46 -6.68
CA PHE A 207 2.81 -5.74 -5.82
C PHE A 207 1.74 -4.65 -5.83
N GLY A 208 2.05 -3.46 -6.38
CA GLY A 208 1.10 -2.35 -6.49
C GLY A 208 0.01 -2.57 -7.54
N ILE A 209 0.27 -3.42 -8.54
CA ILE A 209 -0.68 -3.75 -9.61
C ILE A 209 -1.50 -5.02 -9.33
N MET A 210 -1.09 -5.81 -8.34
CA MET A 210 -1.82 -7.01 -7.90
C MET A 210 -2.67 -6.71 -6.66
N GLY A 211 -3.48 -7.68 -6.22
CA GLY A 211 -4.38 -7.51 -5.08
C GLY A 211 -4.21 -8.62 -4.07
N ALA A 212 -5.28 -9.38 -3.82
CA ALA A 212 -5.23 -10.51 -2.88
C ALA A 212 -4.09 -11.50 -3.20
N PRO A 213 -3.80 -11.84 -4.48
CA PRO A 213 -2.84 -12.89 -4.79
C PRO A 213 -1.39 -12.60 -4.39
N VAL A 214 -1.01 -11.33 -4.21
CA VAL A 214 0.32 -10.95 -3.69
C VAL A 214 0.30 -10.54 -2.22
N SER A 215 -0.88 -10.48 -1.59
CA SER A 215 -1.07 -9.89 -0.26
C SER A 215 -1.58 -10.92 0.74
N GLY A 216 -1.17 -12.18 0.64
CA GLY A 216 -1.57 -13.21 1.61
C GLY A 216 -2.99 -13.74 1.36
N MET A 217 -3.54 -13.57 0.16
CA MET A 217 -4.90 -13.98 -0.21
C MET A 217 -6.03 -13.30 0.59
N VAL A 218 -5.73 -12.24 1.34
CA VAL A 218 -6.77 -11.46 2.04
C VAL A 218 -7.41 -10.43 1.11
N SER A 219 -8.71 -10.21 1.27
CA SER A 219 -9.44 -9.11 0.64
C SER A 219 -9.11 -7.76 1.30
N ARG A 220 -9.67 -6.67 0.75
CA ARG A 220 -9.69 -5.39 1.48
C ARG A 220 -10.49 -5.57 2.78
N SER A 221 -10.14 -4.80 3.81
CA SER A 221 -10.84 -4.87 5.08
C SER A 221 -12.33 -4.49 4.97
N ILE A 222 -13.13 -5.19 5.77
CA ILE A 222 -14.52 -4.90 6.06
C ILE A 222 -14.56 -4.29 7.45
N TRP A 223 -15.23 -3.16 7.60
CA TRP A 223 -15.34 -2.55 8.91
C TRP A 223 -16.32 -3.32 9.79
N THR A 224 -16.03 -3.39 11.09
CA THR A 224 -16.88 -3.96 12.12
C THR A 224 -16.95 -2.99 13.30
N GLU A 225 -18.09 -2.94 14.00
CA GLU A 225 -18.24 -2.08 15.19
C GLU A 225 -17.45 -2.59 16.40
N THR A 226 -17.31 -3.92 16.49
CA THR A 226 -16.72 -4.59 17.64
C THR A 226 -15.79 -5.70 17.19
N GLY A 227 -14.70 -5.90 17.93
CA GLY A 227 -13.68 -6.87 17.56
C GLY A 227 -12.83 -6.40 16.39
N PHE A 228 -12.04 -7.30 15.82
CA PHE A 228 -11.22 -6.97 14.67
C PHE A 228 -12.09 -6.71 13.44
N HIS A 229 -11.61 -5.81 12.58
CA HIS A 229 -12.15 -5.62 11.26
C HIS A 229 -12.07 -6.93 10.46
N GLY A 230 -13.08 -7.13 9.62
CA GLY A 230 -13.24 -8.34 8.84
C GLY A 230 -12.34 -8.39 7.60
N CYS A 231 -12.14 -9.59 7.07
CA CYS A 231 -11.60 -9.82 5.73
C CYS A 231 -12.20 -11.10 5.13
N VAL A 232 -12.14 -11.23 3.81
CA VAL A 232 -12.48 -12.48 3.11
C VAL A 232 -11.17 -13.12 2.66
N PHE A 233 -11.00 -14.40 2.96
CA PHE A 233 -9.95 -15.20 2.33
C PHE A 233 -10.37 -15.52 0.89
N CYS A 234 -9.63 -15.02 -0.08
CA CYS A 234 -9.99 -15.03 -1.51
C CYS A 234 -9.69 -16.38 -2.16
N GLU A 235 -10.32 -17.43 -1.64
CA GLU A 235 -10.15 -18.81 -2.08
C GLU A 235 -10.34 -19.01 -3.60
N HIS A 236 -11.26 -18.24 -4.21
CA HIS A 236 -11.52 -18.25 -5.65
C HIS A 236 -10.34 -17.77 -6.50
N LEU A 237 -9.28 -17.21 -5.91
CA LEU A 237 -8.07 -16.76 -6.60
C LEU A 237 -6.87 -17.67 -6.33
N ARG A 238 -7.06 -18.86 -5.72
CA ARG A 238 -5.97 -19.73 -5.27
C ARG A 238 -4.99 -20.10 -6.38
N GLU A 239 -5.45 -20.29 -7.61
CA GLU A 239 -4.59 -20.60 -8.76
C GLU A 239 -3.65 -19.45 -9.16
N PHE A 240 -3.91 -18.23 -8.70
CA PHE A 240 -3.14 -17.03 -9.00
C PHE A 240 -2.24 -16.57 -7.83
N GLU A 241 -2.24 -17.31 -6.72
CA GLU A 241 -1.43 -17.02 -5.53
C GLU A 241 0.05 -16.83 -5.91
N CYS A 242 0.61 -15.69 -5.53
CA CYS A 242 2.00 -15.34 -5.82
C CYS A 242 2.64 -14.51 -4.69
N SER A 243 2.09 -14.56 -3.47
CA SER A 243 2.61 -13.82 -2.32
C SER A 243 3.98 -14.35 -1.92
N THR A 244 4.13 -15.68 -1.86
CA THR A 244 5.41 -16.35 -1.55
C THR A 244 6.41 -16.18 -2.67
N LEU A 245 6.02 -16.42 -3.92
CA LEU A 245 6.83 -16.18 -5.12
C LEU A 245 7.44 -14.78 -5.10
N LEU A 246 6.63 -13.74 -4.93
CA LEU A 246 7.08 -12.35 -4.89
C LEU A 246 8.16 -12.12 -3.82
N VAL A 247 7.88 -12.51 -2.57
CA VAL A 247 8.80 -12.21 -1.46
C VAL A 247 10.05 -13.07 -1.53
N ASP A 248 9.96 -14.31 -2.00
CA ASP A 248 11.10 -15.21 -2.18
C ASP A 248 12.02 -14.72 -3.29
N THR A 249 11.48 -14.27 -4.43
CA THR A 249 12.27 -13.67 -5.52
C THR A 249 13.03 -12.44 -5.02
N VAL A 250 12.37 -11.50 -4.32
CA VAL A 250 13.04 -10.31 -3.78
C VAL A 250 14.09 -10.70 -2.73
N ASP A 251 13.79 -11.67 -1.88
CA ASP A 251 14.71 -12.16 -0.85
C ASP A 251 15.97 -12.82 -1.44
N GLN A 252 15.84 -13.55 -2.56
CA GLN A 252 16.97 -14.11 -3.30
C GLN A 252 17.91 -13.02 -3.79
N PHE A 253 17.39 -11.93 -4.38
CA PHE A 253 18.22 -10.79 -4.76
C PHE A 253 18.82 -10.09 -3.54
N ARG A 254 18.04 -9.93 -2.46
CA ARG A 254 18.49 -9.28 -1.22
C ARG A 254 19.72 -9.98 -0.64
N LYS A 255 19.71 -11.31 -0.58
CA LYS A 255 20.81 -12.15 -0.07
C LYS A 255 22.08 -12.09 -0.92
N GLN A 256 21.98 -11.64 -2.18
CA GLN A 256 23.14 -11.47 -3.08
C GLN A 256 23.75 -10.07 -2.99
N ILE A 257 23.07 -9.11 -2.37
CA ILE A 257 23.54 -7.73 -2.23
C ILE A 257 24.36 -7.61 -0.94
N ASP A 258 25.56 -7.04 -1.04
CA ASP A 258 26.32 -6.62 0.15
C ASP A 258 25.60 -5.45 0.83
N ALA A 259 24.98 -5.72 1.98
CA ALA A 259 24.25 -4.73 2.77
C ALA A 259 25.12 -3.57 3.27
N GLY A 260 26.45 -3.72 3.29
CA GLY A 260 27.40 -2.64 3.58
C GLY A 260 27.40 -1.55 2.51
N THR A 261 27.06 -1.89 1.26
CA THR A 261 27.05 -0.95 0.12
C THR A 261 25.75 -0.14 -0.01
N VAL A 262 24.68 -0.58 0.65
CA VAL A 262 23.36 0.07 0.57
C VAL A 262 23.23 1.09 1.71
N PRO A 263 23.03 2.39 1.44
CA PRO A 263 22.83 3.37 2.52
C PRO A 263 21.51 3.11 3.27
N ALA A 264 21.47 3.48 4.55
CA ALA A 264 20.23 3.47 5.31
C ALA A 264 19.26 4.54 4.77
N ALA A 265 17.98 4.18 4.68
CA ALA A 265 16.94 5.16 4.41
C ALA A 265 16.86 6.16 5.57
N LEU A 266 16.59 7.43 5.25
CA LEU A 266 16.56 8.52 6.23
C LEU A 266 15.13 9.04 6.40
N PRO A 267 14.69 9.42 7.61
CA PRO A 267 13.40 10.08 7.79
C PRO A 267 13.27 11.36 6.94
N PHE A 268 12.10 11.65 6.38
CA PHE A 268 11.88 12.85 5.57
C PHE A 268 12.20 14.16 6.32
N SER A 269 12.01 14.20 7.65
CA SER A 269 12.33 15.37 8.46
C SER A 269 13.81 15.75 8.45
N THR A 270 14.70 14.83 8.06
CA THR A 270 16.15 15.11 7.94
C THR A 270 16.55 15.46 6.51
N GLN A 271 15.60 15.45 5.57
CA GLN A 271 15.82 15.73 4.16
C GLN A 271 15.32 17.14 3.83
N CYS A 272 16.15 17.97 3.17
CA CYS A 272 15.74 19.30 2.69
C CYS A 272 14.90 19.18 1.40
N GLN A 273 13.67 18.68 1.50
CA GLN A 273 12.79 18.46 0.35
C GLN A 273 11.45 19.18 0.49
N ASN A 274 10.97 19.79 -0.60
CA ASN A 274 9.67 20.48 -0.70
C ASN A 274 8.59 19.64 -1.40
N GLN A 275 8.79 18.31 -1.46
CA GLN A 275 8.01 17.37 -2.25
C GLN A 275 6.51 17.39 -1.91
N SER A 276 6.17 17.44 -0.62
CA SER A 276 4.77 17.57 -0.17
C SER A 276 4.10 18.85 -0.68
N SER A 277 4.83 19.97 -0.72
CA SER A 277 4.29 21.23 -1.25
C SER A 277 4.05 21.15 -2.76
N ILE A 278 4.97 20.52 -3.50
CA ILE A 278 4.82 20.33 -4.96
C ILE A 278 3.66 19.39 -5.26
N SER A 279 3.59 18.25 -4.56
CA SER A 279 2.48 17.29 -4.62
C SER A 279 1.14 17.99 -4.42
N GLN A 280 0.99 18.76 -3.34
CA GLN A 280 -0.24 19.50 -3.07
C GLN A 280 -0.58 20.46 -4.21
N LYS A 281 0.38 21.23 -4.73
CA LYS A 281 0.15 22.14 -5.87
C LYS A 281 -0.33 21.40 -7.12
N VAL A 282 0.24 20.24 -7.44
CA VAL A 282 -0.20 19.40 -8.57
C VAL A 282 -1.65 18.96 -8.37
N ILE A 283 -1.99 18.43 -7.19
CA ILE A 283 -3.35 17.97 -6.90
C ILE A 283 -4.37 19.11 -7.01
N HIS A 284 -4.06 20.31 -6.49
CA HIS A 284 -4.95 21.47 -6.61
C HIS A 284 -5.12 21.92 -8.06
N LYS A 285 -4.02 22.04 -8.82
CA LYS A 285 -4.07 22.40 -10.25
C LYS A 285 -4.91 21.42 -11.07
N LEU A 286 -4.76 20.12 -10.83
CA LEU A 286 -5.58 19.10 -11.50
C LEU A 286 -7.04 19.17 -11.06
N ALA A 287 -7.30 19.43 -9.78
CA ALA A 287 -8.66 19.61 -9.30
C ALA A 287 -9.36 20.80 -9.96
N GLU A 288 -8.66 21.91 -10.14
CA GLU A 288 -9.15 23.09 -10.86
C GLU A 288 -9.34 22.80 -12.36
N LYS A 289 -8.31 22.28 -13.06
CA LYS A 289 -8.34 22.00 -14.51
C LYS A 289 -9.49 21.07 -14.90
N PHE A 290 -9.80 20.07 -14.08
CA PHE A 290 -10.81 19.05 -14.37
C PHE A 290 -12.10 19.21 -13.55
N HIS A 291 -12.30 20.36 -12.89
CA HIS A 291 -13.49 20.67 -12.07
C HIS A 291 -13.84 19.55 -11.04
N ILE A 292 -12.82 19.05 -10.36
CA ILE A 292 -12.94 17.96 -9.38
C ILE A 292 -13.15 18.55 -7.99
N THR A 293 -14.36 18.38 -7.44
CA THR A 293 -14.65 18.77 -6.05
C THR A 293 -14.17 17.74 -5.03
N ASN A 294 -14.10 16.46 -5.40
CA ASN A 294 -13.61 15.39 -4.54
C ASN A 294 -12.22 14.94 -4.99
N ILE A 295 -11.17 15.42 -4.31
CA ILE A 295 -9.77 15.10 -4.59
C ILE A 295 -9.46 13.59 -4.55
N ASN A 296 -10.34 12.75 -3.97
CA ASN A 296 -10.19 11.30 -4.00
C ASN A 296 -10.30 10.70 -5.40
N ARG A 297 -10.86 11.42 -6.36
CA ARG A 297 -10.91 11.05 -7.78
C ARG A 297 -9.55 11.16 -8.48
N ILE A 298 -8.62 11.95 -7.94
CA ILE A 298 -7.26 12.08 -8.47
C ILE A 298 -6.39 10.98 -7.86
N LYS A 299 -5.82 10.12 -8.70
CA LYS A 299 -4.96 8.98 -8.31
C LYS A 299 -3.54 9.20 -8.84
N PRO A 300 -2.71 9.95 -8.10
CA PRO A 300 -1.34 10.25 -8.50
C PRO A 300 -0.39 9.08 -8.17
N GLY A 301 0.64 8.92 -8.99
CA GLY A 301 1.61 7.84 -8.90
C GLY A 301 1.29 6.68 -9.85
N ILE A 302 2.29 6.06 -10.48
CA ILE A 302 2.11 4.96 -11.44
C ILE A 302 1.32 3.80 -10.86
N ALA A 303 1.70 3.32 -9.68
CA ALA A 303 1.01 2.20 -9.03
C ALA A 303 -0.48 2.53 -8.82
N GLU A 304 -0.77 3.76 -8.39
CA GLU A 304 -2.11 4.23 -8.08
C GLU A 304 -2.96 4.50 -9.32
N ALA A 305 -2.35 5.10 -10.33
CA ALA A 305 -2.93 5.38 -11.64
C ALA A 305 -3.29 4.07 -12.36
N THR A 306 -2.38 3.10 -12.35
CA THR A 306 -2.57 1.77 -12.95
C THR A 306 -3.68 1.00 -12.24
N ARG A 307 -3.67 1.00 -10.91
CA ARG A 307 -4.73 0.36 -10.11
C ARG A 307 -6.10 0.99 -10.37
N ALA A 308 -6.16 2.30 -10.61
CA ALA A 308 -7.38 3.00 -10.95
C ALA A 308 -7.92 2.59 -12.33
N VAL A 309 -7.05 2.48 -13.35
CA VAL A 309 -7.46 1.99 -14.68
C VAL A 309 -7.95 0.55 -14.61
N LEU A 310 -7.31 -0.32 -13.84
CA LEU A 310 -7.72 -1.72 -13.71
C LEU A 310 -9.07 -1.90 -13.01
N ARG A 311 -9.31 -1.16 -11.92
CA ARG A 311 -10.39 -1.47 -10.95
C ARG A 311 -11.50 -0.43 -10.82
N ARG A 312 -11.40 0.71 -11.52
CA ARG A 312 -12.35 1.82 -11.45
C ARG A 312 -12.78 2.22 -12.86
N VAL A 313 -13.61 3.25 -12.93
CA VAL A 313 -14.03 3.89 -14.19
C VAL A 313 -13.19 5.15 -14.38
N PRO A 314 -12.06 5.09 -15.10
CA PRO A 314 -11.23 6.26 -15.39
C PRO A 314 -11.91 7.24 -16.36
N ASP A 315 -11.54 8.51 -16.24
CA ASP A 315 -11.97 9.64 -17.08
C ASP A 315 -10.79 10.12 -17.92
N HIS A 316 -9.65 10.35 -17.28
CA HIS A 316 -8.40 10.78 -17.90
C HIS A 316 -7.23 9.99 -17.34
N VAL A 317 -6.25 9.70 -18.21
CA VAL A 317 -4.93 9.18 -17.82
C VAL A 317 -3.89 10.18 -18.30
N LEU A 318 -3.14 10.75 -17.36
CA LEU A 318 -2.09 11.72 -17.61
C LEU A 318 -0.74 11.05 -17.34
N VAL A 319 0.22 11.22 -18.24
CA VAL A 319 1.60 10.75 -18.05
C VAL A 319 2.59 11.88 -18.29
N SER A 320 3.72 11.86 -17.60
CA SER A 320 4.78 12.85 -17.82
C SER A 320 5.42 12.68 -19.20
N ASN A 321 5.67 11.42 -19.59
CA ASN A 321 6.25 11.02 -20.87
C ASN A 321 5.69 9.66 -21.27
N LYS A 322 5.02 9.55 -22.43
CA LYS A 322 4.44 8.29 -22.93
C LYS A 322 5.49 7.23 -23.30
N ALA A 323 6.71 7.67 -23.64
CA ALA A 323 7.81 6.78 -23.99
C ALA A 323 8.57 6.26 -22.74
N ASP A 324 8.19 6.68 -21.53
CA ASP A 324 8.78 6.18 -20.31
C ASP A 324 8.42 4.70 -20.10
N HIS A 325 9.44 3.86 -19.89
CA HIS A 325 9.27 2.44 -19.67
C HIS A 325 8.38 2.14 -18.45
N ASP A 326 8.48 2.94 -17.39
CA ASP A 326 7.72 2.74 -16.15
C ASP A 326 6.21 3.02 -16.32
N VAL A 327 5.81 3.84 -17.32
CA VAL A 327 4.39 4.10 -17.62
C VAL A 327 3.84 3.23 -18.75
N SER A 328 4.70 2.50 -19.48
CA SER A 328 4.32 1.71 -20.67
C SER A 328 3.11 0.80 -20.44
N LEU A 329 3.05 0.19 -19.25
CA LEU A 329 1.91 -0.60 -18.81
C LEU A 329 0.63 0.23 -18.73
N LEU A 330 0.67 1.35 -17.99
CA LEU A 330 -0.51 2.18 -17.78
C LEU A 330 -1.06 2.66 -19.12
N VAL A 331 -0.17 3.02 -20.04
CA VAL A 331 -0.52 3.41 -21.42
C VAL A 331 -1.25 2.26 -22.13
N TYR A 332 -0.65 1.06 -22.15
CA TYR A 332 -1.25 -0.12 -22.77
C TYR A 332 -2.64 -0.44 -22.21
N LEU A 333 -2.81 -0.43 -20.88
CA LEU A 333 -4.10 -0.71 -20.24
C LEU A 333 -5.15 0.36 -20.54
N ALA A 334 -4.76 1.63 -20.60
CA ALA A 334 -5.64 2.73 -20.93
C ALA A 334 -6.15 2.59 -22.38
N GLU A 335 -5.25 2.31 -23.32
CA GLU A 335 -5.58 2.13 -24.74
C GLU A 335 -6.52 0.93 -24.97
N GLN A 336 -6.27 -0.21 -24.31
CA GLN A 336 -7.16 -1.38 -24.38
C GLN A 336 -8.60 -1.09 -23.90
N LYS A 337 -8.76 -0.14 -22.98
CA LYS A 337 -10.07 0.31 -22.48
C LYS A 337 -10.63 1.52 -23.24
N GLY A 338 -9.97 1.96 -24.31
CA GLY A 338 -10.38 3.11 -25.11
C GLY A 338 -10.25 4.45 -24.39
N ILE A 339 -9.38 4.55 -23.38
CA ILE A 339 -9.17 5.77 -22.59
C ILE A 339 -7.99 6.54 -23.22
N THR A 340 -8.21 7.81 -23.50
CA THR A 340 -7.14 8.68 -24.01
C THR A 340 -6.08 8.93 -22.95
N VAL A 341 -4.82 8.67 -23.31
CA VAL A 341 -3.66 9.05 -22.51
C VAL A 341 -3.14 10.41 -22.99
N GLU A 342 -3.06 11.39 -22.09
CA GLU A 342 -2.50 12.73 -22.34
C GLU A 342 -1.07 12.80 -21.81
N GLU A 343 -0.12 13.23 -22.64
CA GLU A 343 1.23 13.54 -22.18
C GLU A 343 1.26 15.00 -21.68
N VAL A 344 1.65 15.22 -20.43
CA VAL A 344 1.52 16.52 -19.76
C VAL A 344 2.85 17.07 -19.21
N GLY A 345 3.95 16.34 -19.39
CA GLY A 345 5.28 16.73 -18.92
C GLY A 345 5.31 17.07 -17.43
N ASP A 346 5.99 18.17 -17.09
CA ASP A 346 6.20 18.63 -15.72
C ASP A 346 4.92 19.13 -15.02
N THR A 347 3.77 19.15 -15.71
CA THR A 347 2.48 19.56 -15.12
C THR A 347 2.10 18.70 -13.90
N ILE A 348 2.55 17.44 -13.87
CA ILE A 348 2.31 16.51 -12.78
C ILE A 348 3.49 16.38 -11.81
N GLY A 349 4.45 17.31 -11.85
CA GLY A 349 5.55 17.39 -10.88
C GLY A 349 6.39 16.11 -10.83
N PHE A 350 6.54 15.53 -9.64
CA PHE A 350 7.31 14.29 -9.43
C PHE A 350 6.57 13.01 -9.81
N TYR A 351 5.28 13.10 -10.15
CA TYR A 351 4.55 11.93 -10.61
C TYR A 351 4.89 11.66 -12.08
N ARG A 352 5.07 10.40 -12.42
CA ARG A 352 5.13 9.94 -13.81
C ARG A 352 3.74 9.69 -14.39
N ALA A 353 2.76 9.43 -13.53
CA ALA A 353 1.38 9.24 -13.97
C ALA A 353 0.32 9.71 -12.97
N VAL A 354 -0.83 10.10 -13.49
CA VAL A 354 -2.05 10.39 -12.71
C VAL A 354 -3.27 9.86 -13.46
N THR A 355 -4.11 9.07 -12.79
CA THR A 355 -5.44 8.72 -13.31
C THR A 355 -6.52 9.53 -12.60
N ILE A 356 -7.44 10.10 -13.35
CA ILE A 356 -8.64 10.77 -12.82
C ILE A 356 -9.82 9.82 -12.99
N ILE A 357 -10.58 9.60 -11.93
CA ILE A 357 -11.78 8.75 -11.94
C ILE A 357 -12.99 9.56 -12.40
N LYS A 358 -13.84 8.96 -13.23
CA LYS A 358 -15.08 9.55 -13.75
C LYS A 358 -16.08 9.85 -12.62
N LYS A 359 -16.79 10.96 -12.74
CA LYS A 359 -17.96 11.24 -11.88
C LYS A 359 -19.14 10.44 -12.41
N VAL A 360 -19.68 9.53 -11.61
CA VAL A 360 -20.92 8.81 -11.92
C VAL A 360 -22.05 9.59 -11.23
N ALA A 361 -23.07 9.96 -12.00
CA ALA A 361 -24.19 10.78 -11.54
C ALA A 361 -25.15 9.98 -10.65
#